data_AF-A0A1I6FJ22-F1
#
_entry.id   AF-A0A1I6FJ22-F1
#
_cell.length_a   1.000
_cell.length_b   1.000
_cell.length_c   1.000
_cell.angle_alpha   90.00
_cell.angle_beta   90.00
_cell.angle_gamma   90.00
#
_symmetry.space_group_name_H-M   'P 1'
#
loop_
_entity.id
_entity.type
_entity.pdbx_description
1 polymer ?
#
loop_
_entity_poly.entity_id
_entity_poly.type
_entity_poly.pdbx_seq_one_letter_code
_entity_poly.pdbx_strand_id
1 'polypeptide(L)'
;MTTQLPATPDVPVIRTDFSDQEAWERIKAGIGWVTPDEFEANVSFVDDPVFAGATVAELLAAGPDRPTHALLLVVDETTIRSAEHPILVVDLGSEADPDQGWPGEAAGRSFRALPHTIQEIENNLTIANMDWGDFADGVDEDGVRREHMIYGRVEDLEAEADD
;
A
#
# COMPACT_ATOMS: atom_id res chain seq x y z
N MET A 1 -10.50 25.10 -2.40
CA MET A 1 -9.37 24.63 -3.22
C MET A 1 -9.42 23.12 -3.16
N THR A 2 -9.40 22.43 -4.30
CA THR A 2 -9.32 20.97 -4.32
C THR A 2 -7.88 20.60 -4.05
N THR A 3 -7.63 19.82 -3.00
CA THR A 3 -6.29 19.29 -2.71
C THR A 3 -5.89 18.32 -3.83
N GLN A 4 -4.69 18.48 -4.39
CA GLN A 4 -4.12 17.53 -5.35
C GLN A 4 -3.07 16.67 -4.65
N LEU A 5 -2.95 15.41 -5.08
CA LEU A 5 -1.85 14.56 -4.63
C LEU A 5 -0.51 15.08 -5.17
N PRO A 6 0.56 15.08 -4.37
CA PRO A 6 1.88 15.45 -4.85
C PRO A 6 2.38 14.40 -5.86
N ALA A 7 3.17 14.85 -6.84
CA ALA A 7 3.91 13.93 -7.68
C ALA A 7 5.01 13.25 -6.85
N THR A 8 5.03 11.92 -6.84
CA THR A 8 6.03 11.11 -6.14
C THR A 8 6.83 10.27 -7.15
N PRO A 9 8.14 10.07 -6.90
CA PRO A 9 8.95 9.19 -7.75
C PRO A 9 8.52 7.73 -7.64
N ASP A 10 8.01 7.31 -6.48
CA ASP A 10 7.60 5.94 -6.16
C ASP A 10 6.17 5.90 -5.59
N VAL A 11 5.65 4.70 -5.31
CA VAL A 11 4.26 4.50 -4.89
C VAL A 11 3.94 5.36 -3.66
N PRO A 12 2.93 6.25 -3.72
CA PRO A 12 2.64 7.17 -2.63
C PRO A 12 2.04 6.45 -1.41
N VAL A 13 2.61 6.70 -0.24
CA VAL A 13 2.08 6.34 1.08
C VAL A 13 1.53 7.60 1.73
N ILE A 14 0.20 7.77 1.71
CA ILE A 14 -0.48 8.96 2.22
C ILE A 14 -0.85 8.75 3.68
N ARG A 15 -0.29 9.59 4.56
CA ARG A 15 -0.73 9.68 5.95
C ARG A 15 -2.00 10.52 6.04
N THR A 16 -3.06 9.93 6.59
CA THR A 16 -4.34 10.62 6.82
C THR A 16 -4.69 10.70 8.30
N ASP A 17 -4.14 9.83 9.15
CA ASP A 17 -4.23 9.93 10.61
C ASP A 17 -2.87 10.34 11.22
N PHE A 18 -2.91 11.43 12.00
CA PHE A 18 -1.74 12.07 12.63
C PHE A 18 -1.77 11.95 14.16
N SER A 19 -2.63 11.09 14.72
CA SER A 19 -2.89 11.00 16.17
C SER A 19 -1.76 10.31 16.94
N ASP A 20 -0.93 9.51 16.29
CA ASP A 20 0.20 8.81 16.90
C ASP A 20 1.43 8.87 15.97
N GLN A 21 2.49 9.53 16.44
CA GLN A 21 3.74 9.63 15.70
C GLN A 21 4.58 8.36 15.83
N GLU A 22 4.55 7.68 16.97
CA GLU A 22 5.33 6.46 17.16
C GLU A 22 4.78 5.33 16.32
N ALA A 23 3.45 5.22 16.19
CA ALA A 23 2.82 4.29 15.26
C ALA A 23 3.25 4.58 13.81
N TRP A 24 3.29 5.85 13.42
CA TRP A 24 3.76 6.25 12.09
C TRP A 24 5.22 5.82 11.82
N GLU A 25 6.13 6.00 12.78
CA GLU A 25 7.51 5.52 12.63
C GLU A 25 7.59 3.99 12.52
N ARG A 26 6.79 3.24 13.31
CA ARG A 26 6.72 1.78 13.20
C ARG A 26 6.22 1.32 11.83
N ILE A 27 5.20 1.98 11.30
CA ILE A 27 4.65 1.69 9.96
C ILE A 27 5.71 1.92 8.88
N LYS A 28 6.42 3.04 8.93
CA LYS A 28 7.52 3.30 7.98
C LYS A 28 8.61 2.23 8.06
N ALA A 29 8.99 1.82 9.28
CA ALA A 29 9.97 0.76 9.46
C ALA A 29 9.49 -0.58 8.91
N GLY A 30 8.22 -0.94 9.12
CA GLY A 30 7.64 -2.17 8.58
C GLY A 30 7.51 -2.17 7.06
N ILE A 31 7.12 -1.05 6.45
CA ILE A 31 7.08 -0.90 4.97
C ILE A 31 8.50 -0.95 4.40
N GLY A 32 9.46 -0.31 5.08
CA GLY A 32 10.88 -0.31 4.71
C GLY A 32 11.62 -1.59 5.11
N TRP A 33 10.90 -2.66 5.47
CA TRP A 33 11.52 -3.96 5.70
C TRP A 33 12.15 -4.48 4.42
N VAL A 34 13.39 -4.95 4.54
CA VAL A 34 14.17 -5.53 3.43
C VAL A 34 14.12 -7.04 3.59
N THR A 35 13.69 -7.71 2.53
CA THR A 35 13.63 -9.18 2.47
C THR A 35 15.03 -9.82 2.62
N PRO A 36 15.13 -11.09 3.04
CA PRO A 36 16.38 -11.85 2.99
C PRO A 36 17.07 -11.87 1.62
N ASP A 37 16.31 -11.76 0.53
CA ASP A 37 16.83 -11.68 -0.84
C ASP A 37 17.08 -10.24 -1.33
N GLU A 38 17.19 -9.28 -0.41
CA GLU A 38 17.56 -7.88 -0.63
C GLU A 38 16.56 -7.04 -1.46
N PHE A 39 15.30 -7.48 -1.54
CA PHE A 39 14.20 -6.66 -2.08
C PHE A 39 13.57 -5.74 -1.01
N GLU A 40 13.13 -4.56 -1.45
CA GLU A 40 12.42 -3.55 -0.65
C GLU A 40 11.25 -2.94 -1.43
N ALA A 41 10.29 -2.35 -0.71
CA ALA A 41 9.18 -1.63 -1.34
C ALA A 41 9.64 -0.27 -1.88
N ASN A 42 9.32 0.03 -3.15
CA ASN A 42 9.60 1.35 -3.73
C ASN A 42 8.44 2.29 -3.39
N VAL A 43 8.60 3.09 -2.33
CA VAL A 43 7.55 3.96 -1.81
C VAL A 43 8.01 5.38 -1.50
N SER A 44 7.08 6.32 -1.61
CA SER A 44 7.27 7.73 -1.24
C SER A 44 6.28 8.13 -0.15
N PHE A 45 6.80 8.42 1.05
CA PHE A 45 5.96 8.83 2.19
C PHE A 45 5.50 10.29 2.06
N VAL A 46 4.19 10.51 2.14
CA VAL A 46 3.53 11.82 2.10
C VAL A 46 2.95 12.13 3.48
N ASP A 47 3.69 12.93 4.25
CA ASP A 47 3.37 13.37 5.62
C ASP A 47 2.92 14.84 5.61
N ASP A 48 1.82 15.12 4.89
CA ASP A 48 1.25 16.48 4.75
C ASP A 48 -0.13 16.56 5.44
N PRO A 49 -0.29 17.39 6.50
CA PRO A 49 -1.56 17.58 7.20
C PRO A 49 -2.74 18.02 6.32
N VAL A 50 -2.51 18.47 5.08
CA VAL A 50 -3.58 18.76 4.11
C VAL A 50 -4.43 17.52 3.80
N PHE A 51 -3.89 16.32 4.00
CA PHE A 51 -4.59 15.03 3.83
C PHE A 51 -5.18 14.47 5.13
N ALA A 52 -5.12 15.20 6.24
CA ALA A 52 -5.67 14.74 7.51
C ALA A 52 -7.17 14.41 7.39
N GLY A 53 -7.54 13.17 7.72
CA GLY A 53 -8.91 12.66 7.63
C GLY A 53 -9.42 12.40 6.20
N ALA A 54 -8.57 12.50 5.17
CA ALA A 54 -8.99 12.26 3.79
C ALA A 54 -9.44 10.80 3.57
N THR A 55 -10.61 10.65 2.94
CA THR A 55 -11.14 9.34 2.53
C THR A 55 -10.51 8.87 1.23
N VAL A 56 -10.60 7.57 0.93
CA VAL A 56 -10.17 7.01 -0.37
C VAL A 56 -10.83 7.74 -1.54
N ALA A 57 -12.13 8.05 -1.44
CA ALA A 57 -12.84 8.77 -2.50
C ALA A 57 -12.27 10.18 -2.73
N GLU A 58 -11.89 10.90 -1.68
CA GLU A 58 -11.26 12.21 -1.78
C GLU A 58 -9.84 12.12 -2.33
N LEU A 59 -9.07 11.10 -1.96
CA LEU A 59 -7.73 10.86 -2.49
C LEU A 59 -7.77 10.49 -3.98
N LEU A 60 -8.75 9.69 -4.42
CA LEU A 60 -8.96 9.41 -5.85
C LEU A 60 -9.42 10.67 -6.61
N ALA A 61 -10.27 11.50 -6.01
CA ALA A 61 -10.70 12.77 -6.59
C ALA A 61 -9.57 13.81 -6.65
N ALA A 62 -8.54 13.68 -5.81
CA ALA A 62 -7.33 14.50 -5.83
C ALA A 62 -6.41 14.20 -7.02
N GLY A 63 -6.72 13.18 -7.83
CA GLY A 63 -6.08 12.90 -9.11
C GLY A 63 -4.70 12.24 -8.95
N PRO A 64 -4.63 10.99 -8.47
CA PRO A 64 -3.37 10.24 -8.43
C PRO A 64 -2.81 10.08 -9.85
N ASP A 65 -1.48 10.01 -9.96
CA ASP A 65 -0.76 9.82 -11.23
C ASP A 65 -0.83 8.35 -11.68
N ARG A 66 -2.01 7.93 -12.15
CA ARG A 66 -2.32 6.54 -12.59
C ARG A 66 -1.40 6.00 -13.70
N PRO A 67 -0.89 6.83 -14.64
CA PRO A 67 0.13 6.37 -15.58
C PRO A 67 1.44 5.94 -14.93
N THR A 68 1.77 6.48 -13.76
CA THR A 68 3.01 6.18 -13.03
C THR A 68 2.78 5.11 -11.95
N HIS A 69 1.66 5.16 -11.25
CA HIS A 69 1.38 4.33 -10.08
C HIS A 69 0.17 3.43 -10.30
N ALA A 70 0.35 2.12 -10.07
CA ALA A 70 -0.75 1.16 -10.01
C ALA A 70 -1.48 1.19 -8.65
N LEU A 71 -0.81 1.71 -7.61
CA LEU A 71 -1.26 1.64 -6.23
C LEU A 71 -1.23 3.00 -5.54
N LEU A 72 -2.07 3.13 -4.53
CA LEU A 72 -2.03 4.17 -3.51
C LEU A 72 -2.10 3.50 -2.14
N LEU A 73 -1.15 3.80 -1.27
CA LEU A 73 -1.12 3.25 0.09
C LEU A 73 -1.65 4.31 1.05
N VAL A 74 -2.62 3.94 1.89
CA VAL A 74 -3.26 4.88 2.82
C VAL A 74 -3.03 4.43 4.26
N VAL A 75 -2.46 5.33 5.05
CA VAL A 75 -2.30 5.18 6.50
C VAL A 75 -3.41 5.97 7.18
N ASP A 76 -4.52 5.28 7.43
CA ASP A 76 -5.74 5.82 8.03
C ASP A 76 -5.82 5.55 9.54
N GLU A 77 -6.93 5.98 10.16
CA GLU A 77 -7.17 5.77 11.58
C GLU A 77 -7.08 4.29 11.97
N THR A 78 -7.55 3.38 11.10
CA THR A 78 -7.48 1.94 11.36
C THR A 78 -6.04 1.45 11.33
N THR A 79 -5.24 1.90 10.36
CA THR A 79 -3.81 1.61 10.30
C THR A 79 -3.08 2.12 11.55
N ILE A 80 -3.34 3.37 11.98
CA ILE A 80 -2.65 3.95 13.14
C ILE A 80 -3.05 3.27 14.46
N ARG A 81 -4.34 2.94 14.65
CA ARG A 81 -4.85 2.48 15.95
C ARG A 81 -4.82 0.97 16.16
N SER A 82 -4.76 0.20 15.08
CA SER A 82 -4.70 -1.27 15.19
C SER A 82 -3.29 -1.70 15.61
N ALA A 83 -3.20 -2.72 16.47
CA ALA A 83 -1.92 -3.24 16.93
C ALA A 83 -1.02 -3.77 15.81
N GLU A 84 -1.63 -4.33 14.75
CA GLU A 84 -0.92 -4.90 13.60
C GLU A 84 -0.59 -3.84 12.52
N HIS A 85 -1.12 -2.61 12.66
CA HIS A 85 -0.96 -1.54 11.69
C HIS A 85 -1.28 -1.87 10.22
N PRO A 86 -2.44 -2.49 9.91
CA PRO A 86 -2.76 -2.95 8.57
C PRO A 86 -3.05 -1.77 7.62
N ILE A 87 -2.17 -1.57 6.65
CA ILE A 87 -2.20 -0.49 5.65
C ILE A 87 -3.33 -0.76 4.67
N LEU A 88 -4.06 0.29 4.29
CA LEU A 88 -5.07 0.19 3.25
C LEU A 88 -4.38 0.31 1.87
N VAL A 89 -4.36 -0.78 1.13
CA VAL A 89 -3.86 -0.84 -0.24
C VAL A 89 -5.01 -0.51 -1.17
N VAL A 90 -4.86 0.52 -2.00
CA VAL A 90 -5.88 0.98 -2.94
C VAL A 90 -5.39 0.77 -4.37
N ASP A 91 -6.16 0.03 -5.14
CA ASP A 91 -5.98 -0.13 -6.58
C ASP A 91 -6.33 1.17 -7.30
N LEU A 92 -5.39 1.71 -8.08
CA LEU A 92 -5.64 2.87 -8.94
C LEU A 92 -6.27 2.48 -10.28
N GLY A 93 -6.43 1.18 -10.56
CA GLY A 93 -6.96 0.65 -11.81
C GLY A 93 -6.11 1.07 -13.01
N SER A 94 -6.64 0.83 -14.20
CA SER A 94 -5.98 1.20 -15.46
C SER A 94 -6.85 2.14 -16.29
N GLU A 95 -6.22 2.95 -17.14
CA GLU A 95 -6.94 3.70 -18.16
C GLU A 95 -7.39 2.76 -19.30
N ALA A 96 -8.44 3.18 -20.01
CA ALA A 96 -8.87 2.47 -21.20
C ALA A 96 -7.80 2.59 -22.29
N ASP A 97 -7.50 1.48 -22.96
CA ASP A 97 -6.70 1.47 -24.18
C ASP A 97 -7.64 1.14 -25.35
N PRO A 98 -8.20 2.18 -26.02
CA PRO A 98 -9.13 1.98 -27.13
C PRO A 98 -8.48 1.35 -28.36
N ASP A 99 -7.15 1.49 -28.53
CA ASP A 99 -6.42 0.89 -29.66
C ASP A 99 -6.29 -0.63 -29.48
N GLN A 100 -6.24 -1.10 -28.23
CA GLN A 100 -6.24 -2.52 -27.87
C GLN A 100 -7.63 -3.07 -27.53
N GLY A 101 -8.67 -2.22 -27.55
CA GLY A 101 -10.03 -2.61 -27.15
C GLY A 101 -10.18 -2.91 -25.66
N TRP A 102 -9.25 -2.45 -24.82
CA TRP A 102 -9.28 -2.64 -23.37
C TRP A 102 -10.09 -1.50 -22.71
N PRO A 103 -11.14 -1.81 -21.94
CA PRO A 103 -11.99 -0.79 -21.32
C PRO A 103 -11.35 -0.07 -20.12
N GLY A 104 -10.17 -0.52 -19.66
CA GLY A 104 -9.59 -0.06 -18.41
C GLY A 104 -10.22 -0.73 -17.19
N GLU A 105 -9.68 -0.42 -16.02
CA GLU A 105 -10.22 -0.85 -14.73
C GLU A 105 -10.51 0.35 -13.84
N ALA A 106 -11.63 0.29 -13.13
CA ALA A 106 -12.02 1.33 -12.21
C ALA A 106 -11.13 1.31 -10.96
N ALA A 107 -10.67 2.49 -10.55
CA ALA A 107 -9.94 2.67 -9.30
C ALA A 107 -10.84 2.46 -8.07
N GLY A 108 -10.21 2.19 -6.92
CA GLY A 108 -10.83 2.25 -5.60
C GLY A 108 -11.18 0.90 -4.98
N ARG A 109 -10.89 -0.22 -5.66
CA ARG A 109 -10.84 -1.52 -4.98
C ARG A 109 -9.73 -1.47 -3.93
N SER A 110 -9.94 -2.11 -2.79
CA SER A 110 -8.97 -2.08 -1.71
C SER A 110 -9.05 -3.32 -0.82
N PHE A 111 -7.92 -3.62 -0.19
CA PHE A 111 -7.80 -4.58 0.91
C PHE A 111 -6.77 -4.05 1.91
N ARG A 112 -6.65 -4.73 3.06
CA ARG A 112 -5.66 -4.36 4.07
C ARG A 112 -4.48 -5.31 4.07
N ALA A 113 -3.28 -4.79 4.31
CA ALA A 113 -2.05 -5.58 4.31
C ALA A 113 -1.12 -5.12 5.44
N LEU A 114 -0.43 -6.06 6.08
CA LEU A 114 0.55 -5.70 7.11
C LEU A 114 1.77 -4.99 6.48
N PRO A 115 2.42 -4.07 7.21
CA PRO A 115 3.51 -3.26 6.67
C PRO A 115 4.60 -4.03 5.92
N HIS A 116 5.05 -5.17 6.45
CA HIS A 116 6.11 -5.98 5.83
C HIS A 116 5.68 -6.68 4.53
N THR A 117 4.38 -6.87 4.30
CA THR A 117 3.87 -7.49 3.07
C THR A 117 3.77 -6.49 1.91
N ILE A 118 3.97 -5.19 2.16
CA ILE A 118 3.87 -4.17 1.11
C ILE A 118 4.93 -4.35 0.03
N GLN A 119 6.13 -4.83 0.37
CA GLN A 119 7.20 -5.07 -0.61
C GLN A 119 6.72 -6.01 -1.73
N GLU A 120 6.16 -7.18 -1.42
CA GLU A 120 5.73 -8.12 -2.45
C GLU A 120 4.55 -7.60 -3.27
N ILE A 121 3.60 -6.90 -2.64
CA ILE A 121 2.43 -6.33 -3.29
C ILE A 121 2.87 -5.25 -4.28
N GLU A 122 3.70 -4.31 -3.82
CA GLU A 122 4.18 -3.19 -4.62
C GLU A 122 5.04 -3.70 -5.78
N ASN A 123 6.09 -4.47 -5.50
CA ASN A 123 7.02 -4.93 -6.52
C ASN A 123 6.31 -5.71 -7.64
N ASN A 124 5.36 -6.58 -7.32
CA ASN A 124 4.69 -7.41 -8.33
C ASN A 124 3.63 -6.64 -9.13
N LEU A 125 2.81 -5.81 -8.47
CA LEU A 125 1.75 -5.07 -9.15
C LEU A 125 2.32 -3.94 -10.01
N THR A 126 3.38 -3.27 -9.56
CA THR A 126 4.05 -2.20 -10.32
C THR A 126 4.59 -2.69 -11.67
N ILE A 127 5.10 -3.93 -11.73
CA ILE A 127 5.66 -4.50 -12.98
C ILE A 127 4.71 -5.47 -13.69
N ALA A 128 3.47 -5.62 -13.20
CA ALA A 128 2.48 -6.58 -13.69
C ALA A 128 2.99 -8.03 -13.77
N ASN A 129 3.78 -8.46 -12.78
CA ASN A 129 4.19 -9.87 -12.65
C ASN A 129 3.08 -10.75 -12.07
N MET A 130 2.21 -10.15 -11.24
CA MET A 130 1.00 -10.76 -10.68
C MET A 130 -0.15 -9.76 -10.78
N ASP A 131 -1.38 -10.23 -10.66
CA ASP A 131 -2.58 -9.41 -10.78
C ASP A 131 -3.14 -9.04 -9.40
N TRP A 132 -3.99 -8.02 -9.34
CA TRP A 132 -4.65 -7.57 -8.10
C TRP A 132 -5.35 -8.72 -7.35
N GLY A 133 -6.00 -9.63 -8.09
CA GLY A 133 -6.73 -10.76 -7.52
C GLY A 133 -5.83 -11.71 -6.73
N ASP A 134 -4.58 -11.91 -7.15
CA ASP A 134 -3.65 -12.81 -6.48
C ASP A 134 -3.37 -12.38 -5.03
N PHE A 135 -3.43 -11.07 -4.76
CA PHE A 135 -3.28 -10.50 -3.42
C PHE A 135 -4.60 -10.32 -2.70
N ALA A 136 -5.62 -9.81 -3.39
CA ALA A 136 -6.92 -9.51 -2.79
C ALA A 136 -7.69 -10.77 -2.36
N ASP A 137 -7.50 -11.89 -3.05
CA ASP A 137 -8.10 -13.18 -2.68
C ASP A 137 -7.29 -13.91 -1.59
N GLY A 138 -6.06 -13.45 -1.32
CA GLY A 138 -5.13 -14.01 -0.32
C GLY A 138 -5.16 -13.30 1.02
N VAL A 139 -6.29 -12.68 1.39
CA VAL A 139 -6.50 -12.05 2.70
C VAL A 139 -7.12 -13.04 3.69
N ASP A 140 -6.89 -12.82 4.98
CA ASP A 140 -7.53 -13.59 6.05
C ASP A 140 -9.04 -13.29 6.15
N GLU A 141 -9.76 -14.02 7.02
CA GLU A 141 -11.21 -13.88 7.19
C GLU A 141 -11.68 -12.44 7.52
N ASP A 142 -10.79 -11.62 8.10
CA ASP A 142 -11.04 -10.21 8.43
C ASP A 142 -10.62 -9.21 7.34
N GLY A 143 -10.17 -9.70 6.19
CA GLY A 143 -9.77 -8.90 5.03
C GLY A 143 -8.36 -8.32 5.13
N VAL A 144 -7.52 -8.83 6.04
CA VAL A 144 -6.12 -8.42 6.19
C VAL A 144 -5.18 -9.50 5.64
N ARG A 145 -4.24 -9.09 4.80
CA ARG A 145 -3.11 -9.92 4.37
C ARG A 145 -1.98 -9.82 5.38
N ARG A 146 -1.64 -10.95 6.01
CA ARG A 146 -0.59 -11.02 7.07
C ARG A 146 0.68 -11.73 6.64
N GLU A 147 0.57 -12.68 5.71
CA GLU A 147 1.69 -13.53 5.31
C GLU A 147 2.33 -13.03 4.02
N HIS A 148 3.65 -12.95 4.04
CA HIS A 148 4.46 -12.81 2.84
C HIS A 148 4.51 -14.16 2.11
N MET A 149 4.36 -14.18 0.78
CA MET A 149 4.26 -15.42 -0.02
C MET A 149 5.48 -16.34 0.15
N ILE A 150 6.67 -15.76 0.18
CA ILE A 150 7.93 -16.49 0.36
C ILE A 150 8.28 -16.70 1.84
N TYR A 151 8.16 -15.66 2.67
CA TYR A 151 8.74 -15.68 4.02
C TYR A 151 7.72 -15.87 5.15
N GLY A 152 6.42 -15.98 4.85
CA GLY A 152 5.38 -16.12 5.87
C GLY A 152 5.26 -14.88 6.76
N ARG A 153 5.15 -15.08 8.08
CA ARG A 153 5.15 -13.98 9.05
C ARG A 153 6.58 -13.53 9.30
N VAL A 154 6.85 -12.24 9.13
CA VAL A 154 8.21 -11.71 9.29
C VAL A 154 8.69 -11.81 10.74
N GLU A 155 7.79 -11.79 11.72
CA GLU A 155 8.13 -12.03 13.12
C GLU A 155 8.72 -13.44 13.36
N ASP A 156 8.37 -14.42 12.52
CA ASP A 156 8.90 -15.77 12.61
C ASP A 156 10.35 -15.86 12.07
N LEU A 157 10.75 -14.95 11.17
CA LEU A 157 12.12 -14.91 10.61
C LEU A 157 13.15 -14.39 11.61
N GLU A 158 12.77 -13.39 12.41
CA GLU A 158 13.67 -12.82 13.43
C GLU A 158 13.97 -13.84 14.54
N ALA A 159 13.05 -14.77 14.81
CA ALA A 159 13.23 -15.82 15.80
C ALA A 159 14.23 -16.91 15.38
N GLU A 160 14.46 -17.11 14.08
CA GLU A 160 15.39 -18.13 13.56
C GLU A 160 16.84 -17.63 13.41
N ALA A 161 17.07 -16.30 13.47
CA ALA A 161 18.41 -15.72 13.34
C ALA A 161 19.25 -15.78 14.63
N ASP A 162 18.61 -16.09 15.76
CA ASP A 162 19.21 -16.12 17.10
C ASP A 162 19.54 -17.53 17.64
N ASP A 163 19.44 -18.59 16.81
CA ASP A 163 19.76 -20.00 17.18
C ASP A 163 21.03 -20.56 16.50
#